data_AF-A0A2V9HYX8-F1
#
_entry.id   AF-A0A2V9HYX8-F1
#
_cell.length_a   1.000
_cell.length_b   1.000
_cell.length_c   1.000
_cell.angle_alpha   90.00
_cell.angle_beta   90.00
_cell.angle_gamma   90.00
#
_symmetry.space_group_name_H-M   'P 1'
#
loop_
_entity.id
_entity.type
_entity.pdbx_description
1 polymer ?
#
loop_
_entity_poly.entity_id
_entity_poly.type
_entity_poly.pdbx_seq_one_letter_code
_entity_poly.pdbx_strand_id
1 'polypeptide(L)'
;SGRIRTIFVAPGTLIAAGSEIATVDPGDGQVWEALRALYLIGQTGDLPAIGPYQRELPEISDRVRQQALLTEKSIRDRAAAQQP
;
A
#
# COMPACT_ATOMS: atom_id res chain seq x y z
N SER A 1 11.20 -6.80 4.56
CA SER A 1 11.71 -5.42 4.76
C SER A 1 11.42 -4.61 3.51
N GLY A 2 11.30 -3.29 3.62
CA GLY A 2 11.17 -2.39 2.46
C GLY A 2 12.48 -2.21 1.69
N ARG A 3 12.42 -1.43 0.60
CA ARG A 3 13.56 -1.14 -0.29
C ARG A 3 13.65 0.36 -0.57
N ILE A 4 14.85 0.91 -0.68
CA ILE A 4 15.06 2.26 -1.21
C ILE A 4 14.77 2.26 -2.70
N ARG A 5 13.82 3.09 -3.14
CA ARG A 5 13.43 3.24 -4.55
C ARG A 5 14.32 4.26 -5.26
N THR A 6 14.58 5.39 -4.63
CA THR A 6 15.45 6.44 -5.17
C THR A 6 16.13 7.19 -4.04
N ILE A 7 17.37 7.61 -4.25
CA ILE A 7 18.10 8.52 -3.37
C ILE A 7 18.36 9.79 -4.18
N PHE A 8 17.96 10.95 -3.63
CA PHE A 8 18.08 12.24 -4.33
C PHE A 8 19.32 13.03 -3.90
N VAL A 9 19.95 12.63 -2.80
CA VAL A 9 21.01 13.41 -2.15
C VAL A 9 22.29 12.59 -2.09
N ALA A 10 23.41 13.20 -2.48
CA ALA A 10 24.71 12.56 -2.42
C ALA A 10 25.22 12.44 -0.96
N PRO A 11 25.99 11.40 -0.62
CA PRO A 11 26.63 11.29 0.69
C PRO A 11 27.45 12.54 1.04
N GLY A 12 27.35 13.00 2.29
CA GLY A 12 28.07 14.19 2.79
C GLY A 12 27.41 15.54 2.49
N THR A 13 26.28 15.56 1.78
CA THR A 13 25.53 16.79 1.50
C THR A 13 24.85 17.31 2.77
N LEU A 14 25.00 18.61 3.07
CA LEU A 14 24.19 19.30 4.10
C LEU A 14 22.78 19.55 3.55
N ILE A 15 21.76 19.15 4.31
CA ILE A 15 20.34 19.30 3.93
C ILE A 15 19.59 20.16 4.96
N ALA A 16 18.52 20.80 4.52
CA ALA A 16 17.61 21.54 5.40
C ALA A 16 16.55 20.60 6.00
N ALA A 17 15.94 21.01 7.12
CA ALA A 17 14.80 20.30 7.67
C ALA A 17 13.63 20.29 6.66
N GLY A 18 13.01 19.12 6.47
CA GLY A 18 11.94 18.94 5.48
C GLY A 18 12.42 18.65 4.05
N SER A 19 13.74 18.62 3.79
CA SER A 19 14.25 18.18 2.49
C SER A 19 13.96 16.69 2.25
N GLU A 20 13.37 16.38 1.10
CA GLU A 20 13.21 15.01 0.64
C GLU A 20 14.58 14.43 0.24
N ILE A 21 14.91 13.23 0.76
CA ILE A 21 16.23 12.61 0.56
C ILE A 21 16.16 11.27 -0.16
N ALA A 22 15.03 10.57 -0.04
CA ALA A 22 14.81 9.29 -0.67
C ALA A 22 13.32 8.93 -0.70
N THR A 23 12.94 8.11 -1.68
CA THR A 23 11.69 7.36 -1.68
C THR A 23 11.96 5.91 -1.30
N VAL A 24 11.04 5.31 -0.54
CA VAL A 24 11.12 3.91 -0.12
C VAL A 24 9.86 3.17 -0.54
N ASP A 25 10.05 1.98 -1.10
CA ASP A 25 8.98 1.04 -1.39
C ASP A 25 8.77 0.14 -0.16
N PRO A 26 7.52 -0.11 0.25
CA PRO A 26 7.23 -1.03 1.35
C PRO A 26 7.60 -2.47 0.95
N GLY A 27 7.95 -3.29 1.95
CA GLY A 27 8.14 -4.72 1.73
C GLY A 27 6.81 -5.48 1.70
N ASP A 28 6.79 -6.66 1.10
CA ASP A 28 5.60 -7.53 1.01
C ASP A 28 4.82 -7.67 2.32
N GLY A 29 5.51 -7.94 3.43
CA GLY A 29 4.86 -8.10 4.73
C GLY A 29 4.16 -6.82 5.22
N GLN A 30 4.75 -5.65 4.96
CA GLN A 30 4.15 -4.37 5.34
C GLN A 30 2.91 -4.07 4.50
N VAL A 31 2.99 -4.32 3.19
CA VAL A 31 1.83 -4.20 2.29
C VAL A 31 0.72 -5.16 2.73
N TRP A 32 1.07 -6.42 3.00
CA TRP A 32 0.12 -7.44 3.41
C TRP A 32 -0.61 -7.07 4.72
N GLU A 33 0.11 -6.60 5.74
CA GLU A 33 -0.50 -6.17 7.00
C GLU A 33 -1.36 -4.90 6.83
N ALA A 34 -0.93 -3.94 6.01
CA ALA A 34 -1.70 -2.74 5.72
C ALA A 34 -3.03 -3.09 5.04
N LEU A 35 -2.99 -3.96 4.01
CA LEU A 35 -4.20 -4.45 3.36
C LEU A 35 -5.09 -5.24 4.34
N ARG A 36 -4.51 -6.04 5.24
CA ARG A 36 -5.25 -6.75 6.28
C ARG A 36 -5.93 -5.81 7.28
N ALA A 37 -5.32 -4.67 7.61
CA ALA A 37 -6.00 -3.64 8.41
C ALA A 37 -7.19 -3.07 7.63
N LEU A 38 -6.99 -2.67 6.36
CA LEU A 38 -8.06 -2.16 5.50
C LEU A 38 -9.16 -3.18 5.22
N TYR A 39 -8.85 -4.48 5.24
CA TYR A 39 -9.87 -5.53 5.14
C TYR A 39 -10.90 -5.40 6.28
N LEU A 40 -10.44 -5.08 7.49
CA LEU A 40 -11.29 -4.95 8.66
C LEU A 40 -12.00 -3.59 8.75
N ILE A 41 -11.28 -2.50 8.49
CA ILE A 41 -11.75 -1.13 8.79
C ILE A 41 -11.79 -0.19 7.59
N GLY A 42 -11.37 -0.64 6.41
CA GLY A 42 -11.27 0.20 5.22
C GLY A 42 -12.63 0.71 4.75
N GLN A 43 -12.58 1.84 4.04
CA GLN A 43 -13.71 2.58 3.51
C GLN A 43 -13.60 2.72 1.99
N THR A 44 -14.66 3.19 1.34
CA THR A 44 -14.69 3.34 -0.13
C THR A 44 -13.60 4.29 -0.65
N GLY A 45 -13.19 5.28 0.15
CA GLY A 45 -12.08 6.18 -0.17
C GLY A 45 -10.70 5.52 -0.24
N ASP A 46 -10.54 4.32 0.33
CA ASP A 46 -9.26 3.58 0.33
C ASP A 46 -9.08 2.73 -0.94
N LEU A 47 -10.14 2.52 -1.72
CA LEU A 47 -10.12 1.68 -2.93
C LEU A 47 -9.02 2.07 -3.94
N PRO A 48 -8.75 3.37 -4.21
CA PRO A 48 -7.68 3.77 -5.12
C PRO A 48 -6.28 3.33 -4.66
N ALA A 49 -6.04 3.20 -3.36
CA ALA A 49 -4.77 2.73 -2.81
C ALA A 49 -4.62 1.20 -2.89
N ILE A 50 -5.73 0.46 -2.98
CA ILE A 50 -5.74 -1.01 -3.02
C ILE A 50 -5.58 -1.54 -4.44
N GLY A 51 -6.23 -0.91 -5.43
CA GLY A 51 -6.26 -1.34 -6.83
C GLY A 51 -4.89 -1.68 -7.43
N PRO A 52 -3.82 -0.89 -7.23
CA PRO A 52 -2.50 -1.18 -7.78
C PRO A 52 -1.94 -2.56 -7.39
N TYR A 53 -2.29 -3.07 -6.21
CA TYR A 53 -1.83 -4.35 -5.66
C TYR A 53 -2.59 -5.58 -6.18
N GLN A 54 -3.64 -5.38 -6.98
CA GLN A 54 -4.42 -6.48 -7.56
C GLN A 54 -3.86 -6.99 -8.90
N ARG A 55 -2.94 -6.22 -9.49
CA ARG A 55 -2.33 -6.52 -10.79
C ARG A 55 -1.38 -7.72 -10.68
N GLU A 56 -1.34 -8.53 -11.73
CA GLU A 56 -0.39 -9.63 -11.86
C GLU A 56 0.94 -9.09 -12.38
N LEU A 57 1.77 -8.58 -11.47
CA LEU A 57 3.10 -8.03 -11.77
C LEU A 57 4.17 -8.78 -10.97
N PRO A 58 5.38 -8.99 -11.52
CA PRO A 58 6.46 -9.71 -10.82
C PRO A 58 6.82 -9.15 -9.43
N GLU A 59 6.67 -7.84 -9.25
CA GLU A 59 6.92 -7.14 -7.98
C GLU A 59 5.82 -7.29 -6.93
N ILE A 60 4.67 -7.87 -7.27
CA ILE A 60 3.56 -8.12 -6.35
C ILE A 60 3.46 -9.63 -6.12
N SER A 61 3.70 -10.08 -4.89
CA SER A 61 3.47 -11.49 -4.57
C SER A 61 1.99 -11.87 -4.64
N ASP A 62 1.73 -13.13 -4.97
CA ASP A 62 0.37 -13.70 -4.96
C ASP A 62 -0.32 -13.48 -3.61
N ARG A 63 0.42 -13.58 -2.50
CA ARG A 63 -0.13 -13.35 -1.15
C ARG A 63 -0.66 -11.92 -0.99
N VAL A 64 0.09 -10.91 -1.43
CA VAL A 64 -0.33 -9.51 -1.39
C VAL A 64 -1.54 -9.30 -2.30
N ARG A 65 -1.49 -9.86 -3.52
CA ARG A 65 -2.58 -9.74 -4.49
C ARG A 65 -3.88 -10.33 -3.98
N GLN A 66 -3.85 -11.55 -3.42
CA GLN A 66 -5.03 -12.19 -2.84
C GLN A 66 -5.60 -11.36 -1.69
N GLN A 67 -4.73 -10.83 -0.82
CA GLN A 67 -5.17 -9.94 0.26
C GLN A 67 -5.83 -8.66 -0.27
N ALA A 68 -5.30 -8.06 -1.34
CA ALA A 68 -5.87 -6.86 -1.96
C ALA A 68 -7.27 -7.11 -2.55
N LEU A 69 -7.48 -8.26 -3.20
CA LEU A 69 -8.79 -8.66 -3.73
C LEU A 69 -9.82 -8.87 -2.61
N LEU A 70 -9.44 -9.57 -1.54
CA LEU A 70 -10.30 -9.79 -0.36
C LEU A 70 -10.65 -8.47 0.32
N THR A 71 -9.68 -7.56 0.45
CA THR A 71 -9.83 -6.26 1.09
C THR A 71 -10.83 -5.39 0.34
N GLU A 72 -10.67 -5.28 -0.97
CA GLU A 72 -11.58 -4.53 -1.82
C GLU A 72 -13.02 -5.07 -1.72
N LYS A 73 -13.19 -6.40 -1.79
CA LYS A 73 -14.51 -7.02 -1.62
C LYS A 73 -15.14 -6.65 -0.28
N SER A 74 -14.38 -6.78 0.81
CA SER A 74 -14.87 -6.50 2.16
C SER A 74 -15.32 -5.04 2.33
N ILE A 75 -14.59 -4.10 1.73
CA ILE A 75 -14.96 -2.67 1.72
C ILE A 75 -16.29 -2.45 0.98
N ARG A 76 -16.45 -3.05 -0.20
CA ARG A 76 -17.70 -2.95 -0.98
C ARG A 76 -18.89 -3.56 -0.25
N ASP A 77 -18.72 -4.74 0.33
CA ASP A 77 -19.76 -5.44 1.07
C ASP A 77 -20.22 -4.61 2.29
N ARG A 78 -19.27 -4.03 3.05
CA ARG A 78 -19.61 -3.09 4.13
C ARG A 78 -20.32 -1.85 3.63
N ALA A 79 -19.88 -1.24 2.53
CA ALA A 79 -20.49 -0.04 1.99
C ALA A 79 -21.94 -0.30 1.55
N ALA A 80 -22.20 -1.44 0.92
CA ALA A 80 -23.55 -1.87 0.54
C ALA A 80 -24.44 -2.11 1.77
N ALA A 81 -23.92 -2.76 2.82
CA ALA A 81 -24.67 -3.00 4.06
C ALA A 81 -25.00 -1.71 4.84
N GLN A 82 -24.29 -0.61 4.59
CA GLN A 82 -24.54 0.70 5.22
C GLN A 82 -25.54 1.56 4.43
N GLN A 83 -25.92 1.15 3.22
CA GLN A 83 -26.96 1.82 2.44
C GLN A 83 -28.34 1.27 2.85
N PRO A 84 -29.25 2.11 3.39
CA PRO A 84 -30.56 1.68 3.87
C PRO A 84 -31.54 1.34 2.74
#